data_AF-A0A452Y848-F1
#
_entry.id   AF-A0A452Y848-F1
#
_cell.length_a   1.000
_cell.length_b   1.000
_cell.length_c   1.000
_cell.angle_alpha   90.00
_cell.angle_beta   90.00
_cell.angle_gamma   90.00
#
_symmetry.space_group_name_H-M   'P 1'
#
loop_
_entity.id
_entity.type
_entity.pdbx_description
1 polymer ?
#
loop_
_entity_poly.entity_id
_entity_poly.type
_entity_poly.pdbx_seq_one_letter_code
_entity_poly.pdbx_strand_id
1 'polypeptide(L)'
;MLYKVEPGSCDQSFGIHVAEFANFPEAVIALAKSKAEELEDFTSAPNLSGEPSDEVGSKRKRVFSPDDVTRGAARARLLLEDFSALPLDEVDGSKATEMVAKLKSDFENDAASNPWLQQFL
;
A
#
# COMPACT_ATOMS: atom_id res chain seq x y z
N MET A 1 27.03 -0.12 -13.89
CA MET A 1 26.22 -1.17 -14.54
C MET A 1 26.94 -2.50 -14.42
N LEU A 2 26.22 -3.60 -14.18
CA LEU A 2 26.80 -4.94 -14.02
C LEU A 2 26.98 -5.69 -15.35
N TYR A 3 26.35 -5.22 -16.44
CA TYR A 3 26.38 -5.85 -17.78
C TYR A 3 26.12 -7.36 -17.78
N LYS A 4 25.28 -7.82 -16.84
CA LYS A 4 24.91 -9.22 -16.64
C LYS A 4 23.42 -9.38 -16.90
N VAL A 5 23.04 -10.44 -17.63
CA VAL A 5 21.64 -10.81 -17.84
C VAL A 5 21.30 -11.95 -16.89
N GLU A 6 20.23 -11.79 -16.12
CA GLU A 6 19.70 -12.80 -15.22
C GLU A 6 18.26 -13.15 -15.64
N PRO A 7 17.84 -14.42 -15.48
CA PRO A 7 16.46 -14.81 -15.75
C PRO A 7 15.51 -14.16 -14.74
N GLY A 8 14.38 -13.64 -15.21
CA GLY A 8 13.38 -12.95 -14.38
C GLY A 8 13.31 -11.45 -14.66
N SER A 9 12.30 -10.79 -14.07
CA SER A 9 12.15 -9.34 -14.12
C SER A 9 12.91 -8.66 -12.99
N CYS A 10 13.35 -7.42 -13.19
CA CYS A 10 13.85 -6.60 -12.09
C CYS A 10 12.68 -6.12 -11.21
N ASP A 11 12.82 -6.23 -9.89
CA ASP A 11 11.78 -5.84 -8.92
C ASP A 11 11.80 -4.35 -8.59
N GLN A 12 12.91 -3.65 -8.87
CA GLN A 12 13.09 -2.25 -8.51
C GLN A 12 13.38 -1.39 -9.75
N SER A 13 12.68 -0.27 -9.84
CA SER A 13 12.94 0.78 -10.83
C SER A 13 13.98 1.77 -10.29
N PHE A 14 14.95 2.16 -11.11
CA PHE A 14 16.02 3.10 -10.70
C PHE A 14 15.79 4.55 -11.15
N GLY A 15 14.63 4.89 -11.72
CA GLY A 15 14.38 6.21 -12.32
C GLY A 15 14.59 7.38 -11.36
N ILE A 16 14.03 7.29 -10.15
CA ILE A 16 14.20 8.34 -9.11
C ILE A 16 15.67 8.45 -8.69
N HIS A 17 16.36 7.31 -8.55
CA HIS A 17 17.78 7.29 -8.20
C HIS A 17 18.66 7.95 -9.27
N VAL A 18 18.31 7.75 -10.55
CA VAL A 18 18.97 8.46 -11.67
C VAL A 18 18.69 9.97 -11.62
N ALA A 19 17.48 10.39 -11.26
CA ALA A 19 17.13 11.81 -11.12
C ALA A 19 17.92 12.49 -9.97
N GLU A 20 18.16 11.77 -8.86
CA GLU A 20 19.04 12.23 -7.78
C GLU A 20 20.47 12.48 -8.29
N PHE A 21 21.05 11.54 -9.05
CA PHE A 21 22.38 11.72 -9.66
C PHE A 21 22.43 12.85 -10.70
N ALA A 22 21.31 13.15 -11.36
CA ALA A 22 21.20 14.26 -12.28
C ALA A 22 21.03 15.63 -11.58
N ASN A 23 21.14 15.68 -10.25
CA ASN A 23 20.98 16.88 -9.43
C ASN A 23 19.61 17.56 -9.63
N PHE A 24 18.54 16.77 -9.77
CA PHE A 24 17.19 17.32 -9.72
C PHE A 24 16.94 17.99 -8.35
N PRO A 25 16.11 19.03 -8.28
CA PRO A 25 15.78 19.65 -7.01
C PRO A 25 15.16 18.65 -6.04
N GLU A 26 15.57 18.72 -4.76
CA GLU A 26 15.10 17.80 -3.72
C GLU A 26 13.57 17.77 -3.59
N ALA A 27 12.91 18.93 -3.76
CA ALA A 27 11.46 19.02 -3.77
C ALA A 27 10.80 18.16 -4.86
N VAL A 28 11.42 18.07 -6.04
CA VAL A 28 10.91 17.26 -7.16
C VAL A 28 11.13 15.77 -6.87
N ILE A 29 12.28 15.42 -6.30
CA ILE A 29 12.59 14.03 -5.91
C ILE A 29 11.63 13.56 -4.82
N ALA A 30 11.37 14.39 -3.81
CA ALA A 30 10.42 14.09 -2.73
C ALA A 30 9.00 13.88 -3.27
N LEU A 31 8.55 14.75 -4.17
CA LEU A 31 7.25 14.59 -4.83
C LEU A 31 7.19 13.31 -5.67
N ALA A 32 8.25 13.00 -6.42
CA ALA A 32 8.32 11.78 -7.23
C ALA A 32 8.29 10.52 -6.35
N LYS A 33 8.99 10.52 -5.21
CA LYS A 33 8.96 9.41 -4.23
C LYS A 33 7.55 9.17 -3.67
N SER A 34 6.89 10.24 -3.23
CA SER A 34 5.50 10.15 -2.74
C SER A 34 4.54 9.64 -3.81
N LYS A 35 4.71 10.06 -5.07
CA LYS A 35 3.88 9.58 -6.18
C LYS A 35 4.16 8.14 -6.58
N ALA A 36 5.42 7.72 -6.51
CA ALA A 36 5.78 6.32 -6.74
C ALA A 36 5.16 5.42 -5.66
N GLU A 37 5.20 5.82 -4.38
CA GLU A 37 4.57 5.06 -3.29
C GLU A 37 3.04 4.97 -3.42
N GLU A 38 2.38 6.01 -3.95
CA GLU A 38 0.93 6.01 -4.21
C GLU A 38 0.54 5.10 -5.38
N LEU A 39 1.37 5.01 -6.42
CA LEU A 39 1.03 4.34 -7.68
C LEU A 39 1.61 2.92 -7.81
N GLU A 40 2.75 2.66 -7.17
CA GLU A 40 3.44 1.38 -7.23
C GLU A 40 3.17 0.57 -5.95
N ASP A 41 2.62 -0.64 -6.12
CA ASP A 41 2.42 -1.58 -5.02
C ASP A 41 3.77 -2.26 -4.67
N PHE A 42 4.60 -1.57 -3.88
CA PHE A 42 5.90 -2.06 -3.39
C PHE A 42 5.79 -3.03 -2.22
N THR A 43 4.60 -3.58 -1.94
CA THR A 43 4.42 -4.52 -0.84
C THR A 43 5.29 -5.78 -0.99
N SER A 44 5.95 -6.03 -2.13
CA SER A 44 6.99 -7.06 -2.23
C SER A 44 8.22 -6.73 -1.36
N ALA A 45 8.33 -7.40 -0.20
CA ALA A 45 9.50 -7.33 0.68
C ALA A 45 10.82 -7.48 -0.09
N PRO A 46 11.89 -6.76 0.30
CA PRO A 46 13.21 -6.98 -0.26
C PRO A 46 13.71 -8.35 0.23
N ASN A 47 13.59 -9.39 -0.61
CA ASN A 47 14.25 -10.66 -0.36
C ASN A 47 15.76 -10.46 -0.59
N LEU A 48 16.49 -10.01 0.45
CA LEU A 48 17.96 -10.02 0.47
C LEU A 48 18.55 -11.37 0.92
N SER A 49 17.76 -12.44 0.97
CA SER A 49 18.29 -13.78 1.27
C SER A 49 17.34 -14.88 0.81
N GLY A 50 17.74 -15.65 -0.19
CA GLY A 50 17.05 -16.88 -0.58
C GLY A 50 17.57 -17.42 -1.90
N GLU A 51 18.17 -18.60 -1.84
CA GLU A 51 18.74 -19.40 -2.94
C GLU A 51 17.81 -19.52 -4.16
N PRO A 52 18.36 -19.83 -5.36
CA PRO A 52 17.56 -19.97 -6.57
C PRO A 52 16.70 -21.23 -6.47
N SER A 53 15.45 -21.09 -6.04
CA SER A 53 14.45 -22.11 -6.31
C SER A 53 14.07 -22.03 -7.78
N ASP A 54 14.29 -23.12 -8.51
CA ASP A 54 13.91 -23.37 -9.92
C ASP A 54 12.39 -23.29 -10.16
N GLU A 55 11.77 -22.13 -9.90
CA GLU A 55 10.44 -21.80 -10.39
C GLU A 55 10.54 -20.68 -11.41
N VAL A 56 10.79 -21.10 -12.65
CA VAL A 56 10.63 -20.28 -13.85
C VAL A 56 9.19 -19.76 -13.89
N GLY A 57 9.00 -18.50 -13.53
CA GLY A 57 7.73 -17.78 -13.69
C GLY A 57 6.94 -17.48 -12.42
N SER A 58 7.54 -17.61 -11.22
CA SER A 58 6.85 -17.25 -9.98
C SER A 58 6.64 -15.74 -9.90
N LYS A 59 5.42 -15.33 -10.27
CA LYS A 59 4.86 -13.98 -10.17
C LYS A 59 5.25 -13.38 -8.82
N ARG A 60 5.78 -12.14 -8.84
CA ARG A 60 6.03 -11.24 -7.68
C ARG A 60 5.52 -11.83 -6.36
N LYS A 61 6.41 -12.19 -5.44
CA LYS A 61 6.02 -12.65 -4.09
C LYS A 61 5.21 -11.53 -3.44
N ARG A 62 3.88 -11.66 -3.51
CA ARG A 62 2.95 -10.71 -2.91
C ARG A 62 3.02 -10.90 -1.41
N VAL A 63 3.21 -9.82 -0.66
CA VAL A 63 3.19 -9.89 0.82
C VAL A 63 1.80 -10.21 1.35
N PHE A 64 0.77 -9.86 0.58
CA PHE A 64 -0.62 -10.18 0.90
C PHE A 64 -1.19 -11.18 -0.10
N SER A 65 -2.00 -12.11 0.40
CA SER A 65 -2.73 -13.02 -0.50
C SER A 65 -3.72 -12.21 -1.34
N PRO A 66 -4.00 -12.61 -2.60
CA PRO A 66 -5.01 -11.94 -3.41
C PRO A 66 -6.37 -11.86 -2.71
N ASP A 67 -6.72 -12.87 -1.92
CA ASP A 67 -7.97 -12.89 -1.15
C ASP A 67 -7.99 -11.83 -0.05
N ASP A 68 -6.90 -11.68 0.70
CA ASP A 68 -6.77 -10.66 1.75
C ASP A 68 -6.87 -9.24 1.17
N VAL A 69 -6.22 -8.99 0.02
CA VAL A 69 -6.34 -7.70 -0.69
C VAL A 69 -7.79 -7.44 -1.11
N THR A 70 -8.45 -8.45 -1.69
CA THR A 70 -9.81 -8.27 -2.23
C THR A 70 -10.83 -8.05 -1.11
N ARG A 71 -10.75 -8.86 -0.05
CA ARG A 71 -11.59 -8.78 1.15
C ARG A 71 -11.35 -7.47 1.91
N GLY A 72 -10.08 -7.09 2.06
CA GLY A 72 -9.68 -5.85 2.72
C GLY A 72 -10.17 -4.63 1.95
N ALA A 73 -9.95 -4.59 0.64
CA ALA A 73 -10.39 -3.48 -0.21
C ALA A 73 -11.91 -3.34 -0.24
N ALA A 74 -12.65 -4.46 -0.24
CA ALA A 74 -14.11 -4.43 -0.11
C ALA A 74 -14.54 -3.83 1.24
N ARG A 75 -13.87 -4.19 2.33
CA ARG A 75 -14.18 -3.64 3.65
C ARG A 75 -13.84 -2.16 3.78
N ALA A 76 -12.70 -1.72 3.23
CA ALA A 76 -12.33 -0.31 3.20
C ALA A 76 -13.34 0.54 2.40
N ARG A 77 -13.86 0.01 1.28
CA ARG A 77 -14.93 0.68 0.52
C ARG A 77 -16.22 0.82 1.33
N LEU A 78 -16.65 -0.24 2.02
CA LEU A 78 -17.83 -0.19 2.89
C LEU A 78 -17.67 0.87 4.00
N LEU A 79 -16.49 0.98 4.61
CA LEU A 79 -16.21 2.01 5.60
C LEU A 79 -16.39 3.43 5.03
N LEU A 80 -15.88 3.67 3.82
CA LEU A 80 -16.00 4.96 3.15
C LEU A 80 -17.45 5.27 2.76
N GLU A 81 -18.22 4.26 2.34
CA GLU A 81 -19.65 4.38 2.08
C GLU A 81 -20.40 4.73 3.37
N ASP A 82 -20.19 3.98 4.45
CA ASP A 82 -20.80 4.21 5.76
C ASP A 82 -20.47 5.61 6.29
N PHE A 83 -19.21 6.04 6.16
CA PHE A 83 -18.78 7.38 6.56
C PHE A 83 -19.44 8.47 5.70
N SER A 84 -19.54 8.28 4.38
CA SER A 84 -20.17 9.25 3.48
C SER A 84 -21.68 9.39 3.71
N ALA A 85 -22.33 8.33 4.22
CA ALA A 85 -23.74 8.32 4.55
C ALA A 85 -24.06 8.94 5.91
N LEU A 86 -23.07 9.31 6.72
CA LEU A 86 -23.31 9.99 7.99
C LEU A 86 -23.85 11.40 7.76
N PRO A 87 -24.97 11.77 8.40
CA PRO A 87 -25.55 13.10 8.28
C PRO A 87 -24.78 14.10 9.17
N LEU A 88 -23.51 14.34 8.86
CA LEU A 88 -22.61 15.21 9.65
C LEU A 88 -23.12 16.65 9.76
N ASP A 89 -23.96 17.11 8.82
CA ASP A 89 -24.60 18.43 8.84
C ASP A 89 -25.77 18.52 9.84
N GLU A 90 -26.39 17.41 10.22
CA GLU A 90 -27.57 17.38 11.09
C GLU A 90 -27.24 16.97 12.53
N VAL A 91 -26.16 16.20 12.74
CA VAL A 91 -25.75 15.78 14.09
C VAL A 91 -24.88 16.81 14.79
N ASP A 92 -25.16 17.00 16.07
CA ASP A 92 -24.32 17.76 17.00
C ASP A 92 -22.88 17.20 17.03
N GLY A 93 -21.89 18.08 17.16
CA GLY A 93 -20.48 17.74 17.02
C GLY A 93 -20.02 16.62 17.98
N SER A 94 -20.60 16.57 19.19
CA SER A 94 -20.34 15.48 20.15
C SER A 94 -20.78 14.13 19.60
N LYS A 95 -21.97 14.04 19.00
CA LYS A 95 -22.50 12.80 18.44
C LYS A 95 -21.77 12.38 17.17
N ALA A 96 -21.35 13.35 16.36
CA ALA A 96 -20.52 13.08 15.18
C ALA A 96 -19.19 12.42 15.57
N THR A 97 -18.51 12.92 16.61
CA THR A 97 -17.26 12.30 17.09
C THR A 97 -17.46 10.89 17.62
N GLU A 98 -18.58 10.61 18.29
CA GLU A 98 -18.92 9.26 18.74
C GLU A 98 -19.18 8.29 17.57
N MET A 99 -19.86 8.75 16.52
CA MET A 99 -20.11 7.94 15.33
C MET A 99 -18.82 7.60 14.58
N VAL A 100 -17.94 8.59 14.40
CA VAL A 100 -16.62 8.37 13.78
C VAL A 100 -15.74 7.48 14.64
N ALA A 101 -15.77 7.62 15.97
CA ALA A 101 -15.02 6.76 16.88
C ALA A 101 -15.47 5.29 16.79
N LYS A 102 -16.79 5.04 16.63
CA LYS A 102 -17.32 3.69 16.41
C LYS A 102 -16.82 3.10 15.10
N LEU A 103 -16.94 3.84 13.99
CA LEU A 103 -16.44 3.44 12.67
C LEU A 103 -14.94 3.11 12.70
N LYS A 104 -14.14 3.92 13.40
CA LYS A 104 -12.71 3.66 13.59
C LYS A 104 -12.47 2.36 14.36
N SER A 105 -13.19 2.14 15.45
CA SER A 105 -13.05 0.91 16.26
C SER A 105 -13.46 -0.34 15.46
N ASP A 106 -14.52 -0.26 14.67
CA ASP A 106 -14.95 -1.37 13.81
C ASP A 106 -13.89 -1.68 12.75
N PHE A 107 -13.30 -0.64 12.14
CA PHE A 107 -12.20 -0.81 11.20
C PHE A 107 -10.94 -1.42 11.84
N GLU A 108 -10.58 -1.00 13.05
CA GLU A 108 -9.45 -1.59 13.80
C GLU A 108 -9.68 -3.08 14.09
N ASN A 109 -10.90 -3.47 14.44
CA ASN A 109 -11.28 -4.88 14.63
C ASN A 109 -11.16 -5.69 13.33
N ASP A 110 -11.63 -5.13 12.23
CA ASP A 110 -11.53 -5.78 10.91
C ASP A 110 -10.07 -5.89 10.44
N ALA A 111 -9.26 -4.88 10.72
CA ALA A 111 -7.82 -4.89 10.44
C ALA A 111 -7.07 -5.94 11.27
N ALA A 112 -7.51 -6.27 12.48
CA ALA A 112 -6.94 -7.40 13.24
C ALA A 112 -7.11 -8.74 12.50
N SER A 113 -8.14 -8.89 11.66
CA SER A 113 -8.43 -10.10 10.88
C SER A 113 -7.80 -10.11 9.48
N ASN A 114 -7.31 -8.96 8.99
CA ASN A 114 -6.79 -8.82 7.64
C ASN A 114 -5.44 -8.08 7.61
N PRO A 115 -4.34 -8.78 7.33
CA PRO A 115 -3.00 -8.17 7.28
C PRO A 115 -2.88 -7.02 6.28
N TRP A 116 -3.63 -7.03 5.17
CA TRP A 116 -3.61 -5.95 4.18
C TRP A 116 -4.24 -4.66 4.73
N LEU A 117 -5.22 -4.76 5.62
CA LEU A 117 -5.84 -3.57 6.23
C LEU A 117 -4.94 -2.92 7.29
N GLN A 118 -4.08 -3.70 7.95
CA GLN A 118 -3.17 -3.20 8.98
C GLN A 118 -2.17 -2.16 8.46
N GLN A 119 -1.87 -2.14 7.16
CA GLN A 119 -0.96 -1.16 6.58
C GLN A 119 -1.52 0.28 6.57
N PHE A 120 -2.83 0.44 6.76
CA PHE A 120 -3.52 1.74 6.71
C PHE A 120 -3.88 2.29 8.10
N LEU A 121 -3.58 1.55 9.17
CA LEU A 121 -3.72 2.02 10.55
C LEU A 121 -2.50 2.84 10.98
#